data_AF-A0A2V7RYL0-F1
#
_entry.id   AF-A0A2V7RYL0-F1
#
_cell.length_a   1.000
_cell.length_b   1.000
_cell.length_c   1.000
_cell.angle_alpha   90.00
_cell.angle_beta   90.00
_cell.angle_gamma   90.00
#
_symmetry.space_group_name_H-M   'P 1'
#
loop_
_entity.id
_entity.type
_entity.pdbx_description
1 polymer ?
#
loop_
_entity_poly.entity_id
_entity_poly.type
_entity_poly.pdbx_seq_one_letter_code
_entity_poly.pdbx_strand_id
1 'polypeptide(L)'
;MLFQVTGSLPLRSLGSFVLFQDVDSNGVRDPNEPAIGFGASTGPGGAIHMTPSPGVLLAAGTQWWGLLGMIGTDATWGQTTQVRLDSAAIFARGTVSGVLPGRLGAATVTGRLYSIGGQAEVSAAAGARSPTDRLRIGTNAALQFVVSVSTLEGARLDTVSVAAASSHALADVVTELDLYRDSTGAGTVPSGPPLAALTAPFAAAATPSFAGVGTSLSPGTQVTYLLVLRLNDHLRQGDTLGLRLTAVSGTGALSARHAVASTPVPVASRLGSATLLEAGELFLVSENPVRSGRVIFSYDVPPRSLALYSFAGLRVRDFTGLPASGFEWDVRGESPGLPNGMYILVVDTGSKLLRQRLMILSPAR
;
A
#
# COMPACT_ATOMS: atom_id res chain seq x y z
N MET A 1 25.46 -35.52 -23.65
CA MET A 1 24.44 -34.46 -23.57
C MET A 1 25.16 -33.14 -23.86
N LEU A 2 24.65 -32.28 -24.75
CA LEU A 2 25.30 -31.03 -25.12
C LEU A 2 24.56 -29.87 -24.46
N PHE A 3 25.24 -29.06 -23.65
CA PHE A 3 24.72 -27.80 -23.14
C PHE A 3 25.45 -26.65 -23.84
N GLN A 4 24.71 -25.70 -24.40
CA GLN A 4 25.30 -24.47 -24.93
C GLN A 4 24.89 -23.31 -24.03
N VAL A 5 25.82 -22.86 -23.19
CA VAL A 5 25.62 -21.69 -22.34
C VAL A 5 26.02 -20.45 -23.13
N THR A 6 25.08 -19.58 -23.45
CA THR A 6 25.35 -18.27 -24.05
C THR A 6 25.12 -17.18 -23.01
N GLY A 7 26.19 -16.55 -22.54
CA GLY A 7 26.18 -15.46 -21.56
C GLY A 7 27.04 -14.28 -22.01
N SER A 8 26.79 -13.09 -21.46
CA SER A 8 27.58 -11.88 -21.73
C SER A 8 28.85 -11.77 -20.89
N LEU A 9 29.11 -12.74 -20.01
CA LEU A 9 30.34 -12.82 -19.23
C LEU A 9 31.40 -13.61 -20.00
N PRO A 10 32.69 -13.20 -19.94
CA PRO A 10 33.76 -13.96 -20.56
C PRO A 10 33.83 -15.36 -19.95
N LEU A 11 33.71 -16.42 -20.77
CA LEU A 11 33.70 -17.82 -20.33
C LEU A 11 34.89 -18.24 -19.46
N ARG A 12 35.97 -17.49 -19.47
CA ARG A 12 37.16 -17.71 -18.61
C ARG A 12 36.89 -17.42 -17.13
N SER A 13 35.82 -16.70 -16.80
CA SER A 13 35.42 -16.39 -15.41
C SER A 13 34.29 -17.31 -14.90
N LEU A 14 33.82 -18.25 -15.73
CA LEU A 14 32.86 -19.27 -15.32
C LEU A 14 33.67 -20.44 -14.76
N GLY A 15 33.66 -20.62 -13.44
CA GLY A 15 34.35 -21.76 -12.82
C GLY A 15 33.57 -23.07 -12.98
N SER A 16 33.85 -24.03 -12.10
CA SER A 16 33.33 -25.39 -12.19
C SER A 16 31.80 -25.43 -12.15
N PHE A 17 31.20 -26.27 -13.00
CA PHE A 17 29.77 -26.59 -12.95
C PHE A 17 29.59 -27.90 -12.19
N VAL A 18 28.62 -27.93 -11.28
CA VAL A 18 28.26 -29.15 -10.58
C VAL A 18 26.75 -29.34 -10.73
N LEU A 19 26.36 -30.57 -11.07
CA LEU A 19 24.98 -31.00 -11.08
C LEU A 19 24.74 -31.90 -9.87
N PHE A 20 23.69 -31.63 -9.12
CA PHE A 20 23.24 -32.48 -8.02
C PHE A 20 21.96 -33.17 -8.44
N GLN A 21 21.75 -34.41 -8.00
CA GLN A 21 20.43 -35.02 -8.08
C GLN A 21 19.54 -34.37 -7.01
N ASP A 22 18.54 -33.60 -7.44
CA ASP A 22 17.53 -32.98 -6.58
C ASP A 22 16.47 -34.03 -6.24
N VAL A 23 16.72 -34.81 -5.18
CA VAL A 23 15.96 -36.06 -4.90
C VAL A 23 14.54 -35.74 -4.44
N ASP A 24 14.36 -34.64 -3.73
CA ASP A 24 13.09 -34.22 -3.16
C ASP A 24 12.38 -33.11 -3.97
N SER A 25 13.02 -32.64 -5.04
CA SER A 25 12.50 -31.60 -5.95
C SER A 25 12.29 -30.24 -5.29
N ASN A 26 12.97 -29.96 -4.17
CA ASN A 26 12.80 -28.73 -3.40
C ASN A 26 13.57 -27.53 -4.01
N GLY A 27 14.46 -27.78 -4.99
CA GLY A 27 15.24 -26.74 -5.68
C GLY A 27 16.42 -26.18 -4.88
N VAL A 28 16.80 -26.83 -3.78
CA VAL A 28 17.90 -26.51 -2.87
C VAL A 28 18.82 -27.72 -2.80
N ARG A 29 20.14 -27.50 -2.84
CA ARG A 29 21.10 -28.59 -2.69
C ARG A 29 21.10 -29.07 -1.24
N ASP A 30 20.74 -30.33 -1.02
CA ASP A 30 20.84 -30.96 0.30
C ASP A 30 22.23 -31.58 0.54
N PRO A 31 22.69 -31.67 1.81
CA PRO A 31 24.01 -32.24 2.13
C PRO A 31 24.22 -33.68 1.67
N ASN A 32 23.12 -34.42 1.52
CA ASN A 32 23.11 -35.85 1.20
C ASN A 32 22.91 -36.13 -0.30
N GLU A 33 22.75 -35.10 -1.12
CA GLU A 33 22.54 -35.27 -2.55
C GLU A 33 23.85 -35.61 -3.26
N PRO A 34 23.89 -36.72 -4.02
CA PRO A 34 25.09 -37.11 -4.73
C PRO A 34 25.41 -36.08 -5.82
N ALA A 35 26.65 -35.59 -5.80
CA ALA A 35 27.19 -34.82 -6.91
C ALA A 35 27.36 -35.77 -8.11
N ILE A 36 26.65 -35.47 -9.20
CA ILE A 36 26.89 -36.12 -10.47
C ILE A 36 28.01 -35.30 -11.10
N GLY A 37 29.26 -35.74 -10.94
CA GLY A 37 30.41 -35.00 -11.45
C GLY A 37 30.31 -34.85 -12.97
N PHE A 38 30.57 -33.65 -13.50
CA PHE A 38 30.69 -33.45 -14.95
C PHE A 38 32.11 -32.99 -15.28
N GLY A 39 32.74 -33.66 -16.25
CA GLY A 39 33.91 -33.10 -16.91
C GLY A 39 33.44 -31.95 -17.80
N ALA A 40 33.97 -30.74 -17.57
CA ALA A 40 33.72 -29.58 -18.42
C ALA A 40 34.88 -29.40 -19.41
N SER A 41 34.58 -29.34 -20.70
CA SER A 41 35.53 -28.86 -21.70
C SER A 41 34.94 -27.67 -22.47
N THR A 42 35.79 -26.68 -22.75
CA THR A 42 35.41 -25.51 -23.56
C THR A 42 35.54 -25.86 -25.03
N GLY A 43 34.43 -25.76 -25.76
CA GLY A 43 34.39 -25.94 -27.21
C GLY A 43 34.54 -24.61 -27.97
N PRO A 44 34.85 -24.65 -29.27
CA PRO A 44 34.81 -23.47 -30.13
C PRO A 44 33.41 -22.82 -30.07
N GLY A 45 33.35 -21.50 -30.03
CA GLY A 45 32.08 -20.75 -29.93
C GLY A 45 31.50 -20.63 -28.51
N GLY A 46 32.26 -21.02 -27.48
CA GLY A 46 31.87 -20.80 -26.09
C GLY A 46 30.85 -21.80 -25.54
N ALA A 47 30.74 -22.96 -26.18
CA ALA A 47 29.96 -24.08 -25.66
C ALA A 47 30.71 -24.77 -24.50
N ILE A 48 29.96 -25.22 -23.49
CA ILE A 48 30.49 -25.99 -22.37
C ILE A 48 29.97 -27.42 -22.51
N HIS A 49 30.87 -28.34 -22.83
CA HIS A 49 30.51 -29.74 -22.96
C HIS A 49 30.54 -30.38 -21.57
N MET A 50 29.41 -30.98 -21.17
CA MET A 50 29.29 -31.68 -19.90
C MET A 50 29.02 -33.16 -20.16
N THR A 51 29.92 -34.03 -19.71
CA THR A 51 29.75 -35.48 -19.73
C THR A 51 29.62 -36.03 -18.31
N PRO A 52 28.56 -36.81 -18.00
CA PRO A 52 28.38 -37.37 -16.66
C PRO A 52 29.54 -38.31 -16.31
N SER A 53 30.07 -38.15 -15.11
CA SER A 53 31.17 -38.93 -14.55
C SER A 53 30.84 -39.33 -13.10
N PRO A 54 30.90 -40.64 -12.77
CA PRO A 54 31.11 -41.76 -13.69
C PRO A 54 29.92 -41.89 -14.65
N GLY A 55 30.08 -42.60 -15.78
CA GLY A 55 29.06 -42.73 -16.81
C GLY A 55 27.79 -43.42 -16.31
N VAL A 56 26.91 -42.66 -15.66
CA VAL A 56 25.58 -43.11 -15.24
C VAL A 56 24.73 -43.22 -16.49
N LEU A 57 24.44 -44.46 -16.89
CA LEU A 57 23.43 -44.76 -17.89
C LEU A 57 22.06 -44.42 -17.29
N LEU A 58 21.45 -43.35 -17.78
CA LEU A 58 20.07 -43.00 -17.44
C LEU A 58 19.15 -44.01 -18.13
N ALA A 59 18.40 -44.79 -17.35
CA ALA A 59 17.42 -45.73 -17.91
C ALA A 59 16.34 -44.97 -18.69
N ALA A 60 15.89 -45.55 -19.80
CA ALA A 60 14.83 -44.96 -20.61
C ALA A 60 13.55 -44.81 -19.79
N GLY A 61 12.96 -43.61 -19.76
CA GLY A 61 11.74 -43.30 -19.01
C GLY A 61 11.96 -42.83 -17.56
N THR A 62 13.21 -42.71 -17.09
CA THR A 62 13.50 -42.15 -15.76
C THR A 62 13.51 -40.62 -15.82
N GLN A 63 12.74 -39.98 -14.93
CA GLN A 63 12.76 -38.53 -14.72
C GLN A 63 13.89 -38.18 -13.76
N TRP A 64 14.69 -37.18 -14.13
CA TRP A 64 15.77 -36.68 -13.26
C TRP A 64 15.61 -35.19 -13.05
N TRP A 65 15.78 -34.77 -11.79
CA TRP A 65 15.85 -33.37 -11.39
C TRP A 65 17.30 -33.05 -11.04
N GLY A 66 17.81 -31.97 -11.61
CA GLY A 66 19.19 -31.54 -11.49
C GLY A 66 19.30 -30.08 -11.06
N LEU A 67 20.20 -29.78 -10.12
CA LEU A 67 20.54 -28.41 -9.76
C LEU A 67 21.84 -27.99 -10.42
N LEU A 68 21.79 -27.01 -11.34
CA LEU A 68 23.00 -26.44 -11.94
C LEU A 68 23.52 -25.31 -11.05
N GLY A 69 24.65 -25.56 -10.37
CA GLY A 69 25.39 -24.55 -9.62
C GLY A 69 26.55 -23.99 -10.45
N MET A 70 26.68 -22.66 -10.50
CA MET A 70 27.85 -21.97 -11.07
C MET A 70 28.82 -21.62 -9.93
N ILE A 71 30.01 -22.22 -9.93
CA ILE A 71 31.05 -21.89 -8.94
C ILE A 71 31.93 -20.80 -9.55
N GLY A 72 31.65 -19.53 -9.24
CA GLY A 72 32.61 -18.45 -9.48
C GLY A 72 33.66 -18.43 -8.37
N THR A 73 34.90 -18.04 -8.69
CA THR A 73 35.96 -17.83 -7.68
C THR A 73 35.60 -16.73 -6.67
N ASP A 74 34.67 -15.85 -7.04
CA ASP A 74 34.23 -14.70 -6.22
C ASP A 74 32.69 -14.69 -6.00
N ALA A 75 31.99 -15.80 -6.27
CA ALA A 75 30.54 -15.86 -6.20
C ALA A 75 30.06 -16.24 -4.78
N THR A 76 29.35 -15.32 -4.13
CA THR A 76 28.50 -15.63 -2.97
C THR A 76 27.47 -16.68 -3.38
N TRP A 77 27.39 -17.78 -2.62
CA TRP A 77 26.47 -18.89 -2.86
C TRP A 77 25.01 -18.42 -2.92
N GLY A 78 24.19 -19.00 -3.82
CA GLY A 78 22.74 -18.83 -3.78
C GLY A 78 21.97 -18.82 -5.10
N GLN A 79 22.58 -19.12 -6.25
CA GLN A 79 21.85 -19.29 -7.51
C GLN A 79 21.76 -20.77 -7.89
N THR A 80 20.55 -21.32 -7.83
CA THR A 80 20.22 -22.68 -8.29
C THR A 80 19.20 -22.61 -9.42
N THR A 81 19.50 -23.28 -10.55
CA THR A 81 18.57 -23.51 -11.65
C THR A 81 18.14 -24.97 -11.62
N GLN A 82 16.82 -25.23 -11.59
CA GLN A 82 16.28 -26.57 -11.62
C GLN A 82 16.11 -27.04 -13.08
N VAL A 83 16.72 -28.16 -13.42
CA VAL A 83 16.66 -28.77 -14.76
C VAL A 83 16.02 -30.15 -14.64
N ARG A 84 14.92 -30.37 -15.35
CA ARG A 84 14.28 -31.69 -15.49
C ARG A 84 14.66 -32.32 -16.82
N LEU A 85 15.05 -33.59 -16.77
CA LEU A 85 15.41 -34.41 -17.92
C LEU A 85 14.38 -35.51 -18.13
N ASP A 86 13.73 -35.52 -19.29
CA ASP A 86 12.91 -36.62 -19.78
C ASP A 86 13.61 -37.26 -20.99
N SER A 87 13.35 -38.55 -21.26
CA SER A 87 14.04 -39.34 -22.30
C SER A 87 13.99 -38.76 -23.73
N ALA A 88 13.19 -37.73 -23.98
CA ALA A 88 13.07 -37.04 -25.26
C ALA A 88 13.15 -35.50 -25.18
N ALA A 89 13.26 -34.91 -23.98
CA ALA A 89 13.18 -33.46 -23.77
C ALA A 89 13.92 -33.00 -22.51
N ILE A 90 14.47 -31.79 -22.54
CA ILE A 90 15.08 -31.12 -21.39
C ILE A 90 14.20 -29.92 -21.04
N PHE A 91 13.76 -29.83 -19.80
CA PHE A 91 13.00 -28.71 -19.27
C PHE A 91 13.87 -27.96 -18.27
N ALA A 92 14.19 -26.69 -18.51
CA ALA A 92 14.86 -25.85 -17.53
C ALA A 92 13.85 -24.90 -16.91
N ARG A 93 13.76 -24.89 -15.59
CA ARG A 93 13.03 -23.89 -14.82
C ARG A 93 14.07 -23.05 -14.09
N GLY A 94 14.35 -21.88 -14.65
CA GLY A 94 15.04 -20.85 -13.89
C GLY A 94 14.16 -20.40 -12.74
N THR A 95 14.76 -20.07 -11.61
CA THR A 95 14.17 -19.23 -10.56
C THR A 95 13.95 -17.77 -11.03
N VAL A 96 13.97 -17.53 -12.35
CA VAL A 96 13.80 -16.25 -13.04
C VAL A 96 12.72 -16.38 -14.11
N SER A 97 11.66 -15.57 -14.03
CA SER A 97 10.53 -15.61 -14.97
C SER A 97 10.88 -15.04 -16.35
N GLY A 98 10.48 -15.74 -17.43
CA GLY A 98 10.58 -15.24 -18.80
C GLY A 98 10.28 -16.21 -19.96
N VAL A 99 10.07 -17.52 -19.74
CA VAL A 99 9.82 -18.47 -20.85
C VAL A 99 8.69 -19.46 -20.51
N LEU A 100 7.70 -19.57 -21.40
CA LEU A 100 6.63 -20.57 -21.35
C LEU A 100 7.18 -21.97 -21.67
N PRO A 101 6.69 -23.05 -21.03
CA PRO A 101 7.16 -24.41 -21.32
C PRO A 101 6.80 -24.80 -22.77
N GLY A 102 7.82 -24.90 -23.62
CA GLY A 102 7.71 -25.42 -24.98
C GLY A 102 8.22 -26.86 -25.06
N ARG A 103 7.45 -27.73 -25.72
CA ARG A 103 7.89 -29.10 -26.06
C ARG A 103 8.92 -29.02 -27.18
N LEU A 104 10.17 -29.35 -26.90
CA LEU A 104 11.24 -29.39 -27.90
C LEU A 104 11.73 -30.84 -28.01
N GLY A 105 11.39 -31.50 -29.12
CA GLY A 105 12.04 -32.77 -29.49
C GLY A 105 13.53 -32.57 -29.74
N ALA A 106 14.30 -33.65 -29.60
CA ALA A 106 15.71 -33.80 -29.98
C ALA A 106 16.63 -32.60 -29.61
N ALA A 107 16.69 -32.33 -28.31
CA ALA A 107 17.68 -31.59 -27.51
C ALA A 107 18.84 -30.84 -28.20
N THR A 108 18.62 -29.55 -28.48
CA THR A 108 19.61 -28.49 -28.26
C THR A 108 19.00 -27.49 -27.28
N VAL A 109 19.55 -27.33 -26.08
CA VAL A 109 19.09 -26.32 -25.13
C VAL A 109 19.83 -25.02 -25.42
N THR A 110 19.19 -24.10 -26.14
CA THR A 110 19.59 -22.69 -26.18
C THR A 110 18.85 -21.97 -25.05
N GLY A 111 19.38 -22.07 -23.84
CA GLY A 111 18.89 -21.34 -22.68
C GLY A 111 19.88 -20.25 -22.31
N ARG A 112 19.43 -18.99 -22.27
CA ARG A 112 20.22 -17.88 -21.72
C ARG A 112 20.11 -17.95 -20.19
N LEU A 113 21.21 -18.29 -19.52
CA LEU A 113 21.33 -18.15 -18.07
C LEU A 113 21.48 -16.66 -17.74
N TYR A 114 20.47 -16.09 -17.10
CA TYR A 114 20.55 -14.74 -16.55
C TYR A 114 20.92 -14.83 -15.07
N SER A 115 22.09 -14.31 -14.71
CA SER A 115 22.40 -13.95 -13.33
C SER A 115 21.52 -12.76 -12.96
N ILE A 116 20.62 -12.94 -11.98
CA ILE A 116 20.03 -11.79 -11.29
C ILE A 116 21.01 -11.40 -10.17
N GLY A 117 21.96 -10.53 -10.49
CA GLY A 117 22.77 -9.83 -9.49
C GLY A 117 22.03 -8.63 -8.88
N GLY A 118 20.79 -8.35 -9.31
CA GLY A 118 20.00 -7.21 -8.83
C GLY A 118 19.07 -7.61 -7.70
N GLN A 119 19.09 -6.86 -6.60
CA GLN A 119 18.03 -6.90 -5.60
C GLN A 119 16.80 -6.18 -6.17
N ALA A 120 15.59 -6.71 -5.97
CA ALA A 120 14.38 -5.95 -6.30
C ALA A 120 14.40 -4.59 -5.62
N GLU A 121 14.10 -3.53 -6.37
CA GLU A 121 13.92 -2.19 -5.82
C GLU A 121 12.46 -1.77 -6.00
N VAL A 122 11.86 -1.27 -4.93
CA VAL A 122 10.54 -0.68 -4.91
C VAL A 122 10.70 0.80 -4.59
N SER A 123 10.13 1.65 -5.44
CA SER A 123 10.12 3.09 -5.21
C SER A 123 8.70 3.60 -5.14
N ALA A 124 8.47 4.65 -4.35
CA ALA A 124 7.19 5.34 -4.36
C ALA A 124 7.35 6.83 -4.67
N ALA A 125 6.41 7.34 -5.46
CA ALA A 125 6.34 8.73 -5.90
C ALA A 125 4.90 9.25 -5.80
N ALA A 126 4.74 10.58 -5.82
CA ALA A 126 3.42 11.19 -5.84
C ALA A 126 2.67 10.85 -7.13
N GLY A 127 1.37 10.58 -7.00
CA GLY A 127 0.49 10.37 -8.14
C GLY A 127 0.23 11.68 -8.88
N ALA A 128 -0.05 11.57 -10.18
CA ALA A 128 -0.29 12.73 -11.04
C ALA A 128 -1.57 13.50 -10.69
N ARG A 129 -2.52 12.85 -9.99
CA ARG A 129 -3.84 13.38 -9.64
C ARG A 129 -4.16 13.18 -8.16
N SER A 130 -3.20 13.49 -7.29
CA SER A 130 -3.52 13.60 -5.86
C SER A 130 -4.68 14.59 -5.66
N PRO A 131 -5.73 14.20 -4.92
CA PRO A 131 -6.89 15.05 -4.66
C PRO A 131 -6.48 16.39 -4.04
N THR A 132 -7.16 17.45 -4.46
CA THR A 132 -6.96 18.81 -3.91
C THR A 132 -8.27 19.44 -3.43
N ASP A 133 -9.34 18.66 -3.45
CA ASP A 133 -10.66 19.11 -3.01
C ASP A 133 -10.69 19.33 -1.50
N ARG A 134 -11.70 20.07 -1.07
CA ARG A 134 -11.95 20.33 0.35
C ARG A 134 -12.45 19.06 1.03
N LEU A 135 -12.07 18.89 2.29
CA LEU A 135 -12.49 17.75 3.10
C LEU A 135 -13.94 17.92 3.55
N ARG A 136 -14.68 16.82 3.61
CA ARG A 136 -16.08 16.76 4.06
C ARG A 136 -16.26 15.64 5.07
N ILE A 137 -17.36 15.64 5.81
CA ILE A 137 -17.76 14.47 6.59
C ILE A 137 -18.03 13.31 5.62
N GLY A 138 -17.62 12.11 5.99
CA GLY A 138 -17.71 10.91 5.17
C GLY A 138 -16.41 10.61 4.42
N THR A 139 -16.54 10.02 3.23
CA THR A 139 -15.42 9.44 2.48
C THR A 139 -14.75 10.47 1.58
N ASN A 140 -13.44 10.66 1.73
CA ASN A 140 -12.65 11.64 1.00
C ASN A 140 -11.40 10.98 0.39
N ALA A 141 -11.19 11.15 -0.91
CA ALA A 141 -9.91 10.83 -1.51
C ALA A 141 -8.85 11.82 -0.99
N ALA A 142 -7.69 11.32 -0.56
CA ALA A 142 -6.71 12.14 0.16
C ALA A 142 -5.33 12.19 -0.50
N LEU A 143 -4.78 11.05 -0.92
CA LEU A 143 -3.43 11.00 -1.50
C LEU A 143 -3.34 9.92 -2.57
N GLN A 144 -2.95 10.31 -3.78
CA GLN A 144 -2.59 9.37 -4.84
C GLN A 144 -1.07 9.19 -4.84
N PHE A 145 -0.62 7.95 -4.97
CA PHE A 145 0.80 7.64 -5.09
C PHE A 145 1.03 6.49 -6.06
N VAL A 146 2.21 6.46 -6.66
CA VAL A 146 2.63 5.41 -7.59
C VAL A 146 3.72 4.62 -6.92
N VAL A 147 3.61 3.29 -6.99
CA VAL A 147 4.68 2.37 -6.61
C VAL A 147 5.24 1.77 -7.89
N SER A 148 6.54 1.90 -8.09
CA SER A 148 7.27 1.41 -9.25
C SER A 148 8.32 0.40 -8.82
N VAL A 149 8.55 -0.60 -9.67
CA VAL A 149 9.54 -1.65 -9.42
C VAL A 149 10.65 -1.61 -10.48
N SER A 150 11.87 -1.94 -10.06
CA SER A 150 13.04 -2.05 -10.93
C SER A 150 12.78 -2.88 -12.19
N THR A 151 13.54 -2.62 -13.26
CA THR A 151 13.48 -3.45 -14.48
C THR A 151 14.19 -4.79 -14.34
N LEU A 152 14.93 -5.01 -13.24
CA LEU A 152 15.75 -6.21 -13.03
C LEU A 152 14.95 -7.35 -12.40
N GLU A 153 14.15 -7.04 -11.38
CA GLU A 153 13.32 -8.02 -10.67
C GLU A 153 11.97 -7.38 -10.33
N GLY A 154 10.88 -8.14 -10.50
CA GLY A 154 9.56 -7.79 -10.00
C GLY A 154 9.50 -7.90 -8.47
N ALA A 155 8.45 -7.36 -7.86
CA ALA A 155 8.29 -7.39 -6.41
C ALA A 155 6.82 -7.55 -6.03
N ARG A 156 6.59 -8.18 -4.88
CA ARG A 156 5.32 -8.13 -4.17
C ARG A 156 5.37 -6.98 -3.17
N LEU A 157 4.42 -6.06 -3.25
CA LEU A 157 4.25 -5.00 -2.26
C LEU A 157 3.63 -5.61 -0.99
N ASP A 158 4.34 -5.49 0.13
CA ASP A 158 3.96 -6.10 1.40
C ASP A 158 3.39 -5.09 2.37
N THR A 159 4.05 -3.93 2.50
CA THR A 159 3.61 -2.88 3.43
C THR A 159 3.57 -1.48 2.82
N VAL A 160 2.62 -0.68 3.29
CA VAL A 160 2.47 0.74 3.00
C VAL A 160 2.25 1.46 4.33
N SER A 161 3.21 2.31 4.73
CA SER A 161 3.15 3.07 5.98
C SER A 161 2.80 4.53 5.70
N VAL A 162 1.91 5.07 6.53
CA VAL A 162 1.32 6.39 6.34
C VAL A 162 1.43 7.18 7.64
N ALA A 163 1.73 8.46 7.51
CA ALA A 163 1.57 9.45 8.57
C ALA A 163 0.52 10.47 8.17
N ALA A 164 -0.02 11.19 9.15
CA ALA A 164 -0.94 12.28 8.91
C ALA A 164 -0.59 13.47 9.81
N ALA A 165 -0.99 14.65 9.36
CA ALA A 165 -0.93 15.89 10.12
C ALA A 165 -2.29 16.56 10.07
N SER A 166 -2.72 17.16 11.18
CA SER A 166 -4.00 17.86 11.28
C SER A 166 -3.93 19.01 12.29
N SER A 167 -4.79 20.01 12.12
CA SER A 167 -5.05 21.04 13.14
C SER A 167 -5.90 20.52 14.31
N HIS A 168 -6.49 19.33 14.13
CA HIS A 168 -7.30 18.62 15.12
C HIS A 168 -6.69 17.26 15.46
N ALA A 169 -7.03 16.70 16.62
CA ALA A 169 -6.59 15.35 16.97
C ALA A 169 -7.11 14.32 15.96
N LEU A 170 -6.20 13.63 15.27
CA LEU A 170 -6.54 12.70 14.19
C LEU A 170 -7.43 11.54 14.64
N ALA A 171 -7.21 11.04 15.87
CA ALA A 171 -8.00 9.96 16.44
C ALA A 171 -9.48 10.34 16.66
N ASP A 172 -9.77 11.64 16.80
CA ASP A 172 -11.12 12.13 17.04
C ASP A 172 -11.90 12.29 15.73
N VAL A 173 -11.21 12.56 14.61
CA VAL A 173 -11.85 12.89 13.33
C VAL A 173 -11.76 11.81 12.27
N VAL A 174 -10.71 10.98 12.27
CA VAL A 174 -10.53 9.91 11.27
C VAL A 174 -10.99 8.58 11.84
N THR A 175 -12.08 8.04 11.29
CA THR A 175 -12.61 6.74 11.71
C THR A 175 -11.99 5.58 10.95
N GLU A 176 -11.66 5.79 9.68
CA GLU A 176 -11.07 4.75 8.82
C GLU A 176 -10.07 5.35 7.82
N LEU A 177 -9.05 4.57 7.48
CA LEU A 177 -8.12 4.83 6.39
C LEU A 177 -8.11 3.61 5.45
N ASP A 178 -8.50 3.85 4.21
CA ASP A 178 -8.60 2.82 3.18
C ASP A 178 -7.50 2.99 2.14
N LEU A 179 -6.98 1.87 1.65
CA LEU A 179 -6.06 1.79 0.53
C LEU A 179 -6.79 1.18 -0.68
N TYR A 180 -6.89 1.94 -1.76
CA TYR A 180 -7.43 1.48 -3.03
C TYR A 180 -6.33 1.33 -4.08
N ARG A 181 -6.54 0.42 -5.02
CA ARG A 181 -5.84 0.44 -6.31
C ARG A 181 -6.57 1.40 -7.24
N ASP A 182 -5.91 2.45 -7.69
CA ASP A 182 -6.47 3.40 -8.67
C ASP A 182 -6.05 2.99 -10.07
N SER A 183 -6.74 1.99 -10.63
CA SER A 183 -6.47 1.47 -11.97
C SER A 183 -6.72 2.48 -13.09
N THR A 184 -7.55 3.50 -12.84
CA THR A 184 -7.89 4.54 -13.80
C THR A 184 -6.97 5.76 -13.73
N GLY A 185 -6.21 5.89 -12.63
CA GLY A 185 -5.40 7.07 -12.34
C GLY A 185 -6.24 8.33 -12.12
N ALA A 186 -7.54 8.20 -11.83
CA ALA A 186 -8.48 9.31 -11.78
C ALA A 186 -8.28 10.20 -10.54
N GLY A 187 -7.72 9.64 -9.45
CA GLY A 187 -7.63 10.35 -8.17
C GLY A 187 -8.98 10.45 -7.43
N THR A 188 -9.98 9.69 -7.85
CA THR A 188 -11.31 9.66 -7.20
C THR A 188 -11.54 8.30 -6.54
N VAL A 189 -12.36 8.26 -5.49
CA VAL A 189 -12.66 7.01 -4.77
C VAL A 189 -13.24 5.97 -5.75
N PRO A 190 -12.58 4.82 -5.96
CA PRO A 190 -13.08 3.80 -6.88
C PRO A 190 -14.37 3.15 -6.38
N SER A 191 -15.19 2.67 -7.30
CA SER A 191 -16.33 1.81 -6.97
C SER A 191 -15.85 0.41 -6.56
N GLY A 192 -16.27 -0.09 -5.40
CA GLY A 192 -15.93 -1.41 -4.90
C GLY A 192 -15.23 -1.37 -3.54
N PRO A 193 -14.86 -2.53 -2.98
CA PRO A 193 -14.16 -2.58 -1.70
C PRO A 193 -12.71 -2.10 -1.84
N PRO A 194 -12.13 -1.56 -0.75
CA PRO A 194 -10.71 -1.24 -0.73
C PRO A 194 -9.85 -2.51 -0.78
N LEU A 195 -8.59 -2.34 -1.18
CA LEU A 195 -7.59 -3.41 -1.11
C LEU A 195 -7.26 -3.76 0.34
N ALA A 196 -7.21 -2.75 1.21
CA ALA A 196 -7.06 -2.90 2.64
C ALA A 196 -7.69 -1.71 3.37
N ALA A 197 -8.17 -1.93 4.59
CA ALA A 197 -8.82 -0.91 5.42
C ALA A 197 -8.27 -0.98 6.85
N LEU A 198 -8.09 0.18 7.47
CA LEU A 198 -7.69 0.32 8.87
C LEU A 198 -8.76 1.10 9.63
N THR A 199 -9.37 0.47 10.63
CA THR A 199 -10.29 1.14 11.55
C THR A 199 -9.51 1.84 12.66
N ALA A 200 -9.93 3.05 13.03
CA ALA A 200 -9.27 3.91 14.01
C ALA A 200 -7.75 4.03 13.81
N PRO A 201 -7.29 4.40 12.59
CA PRO A 201 -5.89 4.26 12.16
C PRO A 201 -4.88 5.09 12.97
N PHE A 202 -5.34 6.10 13.69
CA PHE A 202 -4.50 7.02 14.48
C PHE A 202 -4.75 6.91 16.00
N ALA A 203 -5.43 5.86 16.46
CA ALA A 203 -5.60 5.61 17.88
C ALA A 203 -4.23 5.55 18.58
N ALA A 204 -4.15 6.12 19.79
CA ALA A 204 -2.93 6.17 20.60
C ALA A 204 -1.69 6.74 19.86
N ALA A 205 -1.88 7.68 18.93
CA ALA A 205 -0.81 8.29 18.12
C ALA A 205 0.00 7.28 17.28
N ALA A 206 -0.63 6.16 16.89
CA ALA A 206 0.00 5.17 16.01
C ALA A 206 0.33 5.75 14.63
N THR A 207 1.39 5.21 14.01
CA THR A 207 1.66 5.38 12.58
C THR A 207 0.97 4.24 11.82
N PRO A 208 -0.12 4.48 11.09
CA PRO A 208 -0.85 3.43 10.41
C PRO A 208 0.01 2.77 9.32
N SER A 209 -0.07 1.44 9.25
CA SER A 209 0.54 0.65 8.19
C SER A 209 -0.43 -0.39 7.67
N PHE A 210 -0.55 -0.47 6.35
CA PHE A 210 -1.25 -1.56 5.68
C PHE A 210 -0.25 -2.70 5.53
N ALA A 211 -0.46 -3.79 6.26
CA ALA A 211 0.32 -5.01 6.12
C ALA A 211 -0.39 -6.00 5.19
N GLY A 212 0.38 -6.81 4.46
CA GLY A 212 -0.16 -7.86 3.61
C GLY A 212 -0.87 -7.34 2.35
N VAL A 213 -0.48 -6.17 1.84
CA VAL A 213 -1.09 -5.54 0.64
C VAL A 213 -1.12 -6.51 -0.55
N GLY A 214 -0.07 -7.31 -0.71
CA GLY A 214 -0.08 -8.51 -1.56
C GLY A 214 -0.11 -8.26 -3.06
N THR A 215 0.09 -7.03 -3.51
CA THR A 215 0.09 -6.72 -4.95
C THR A 215 1.42 -7.14 -5.57
N SER A 216 1.39 -8.02 -6.57
CA SER A 216 2.58 -8.36 -7.37
C SER A 216 2.74 -7.39 -8.55
N LEU A 217 3.95 -6.85 -8.70
CA LEU A 217 4.37 -6.00 -9.81
C LEU A 217 5.43 -6.71 -10.64
N SER A 218 5.25 -6.70 -11.96
CA SER A 218 6.24 -7.21 -12.91
C SER A 218 7.44 -6.26 -13.03
N PRO A 219 8.62 -6.76 -13.45
CA PRO A 219 9.78 -5.90 -13.65
C PRO A 219 9.47 -4.70 -14.55
N GLY A 220 9.90 -3.50 -14.14
CA GLY A 220 9.73 -2.26 -14.91
C GLY A 220 8.29 -1.72 -14.94
N THR A 221 7.37 -2.31 -14.17
CA THR A 221 5.98 -1.84 -14.10
C THR A 221 5.74 -0.95 -12.89
N GLN A 222 4.61 -0.25 -12.93
CA GLN A 222 4.14 0.60 -11.85
C GLN A 222 2.65 0.40 -11.61
N VAL A 223 2.22 0.63 -10.37
CA VAL A 223 0.82 0.60 -9.95
C VAL A 223 0.49 1.88 -9.20
N THR A 224 -0.67 2.45 -9.51
CA THR A 224 -1.18 3.64 -8.82
C THR A 224 -2.14 3.22 -7.71
N TYR A 225 -1.98 3.86 -6.55
CA TYR A 225 -2.78 3.66 -5.35
C TYR A 225 -3.40 4.97 -4.90
N LEU A 226 -4.50 4.86 -4.16
CA LEU A 226 -5.21 5.98 -3.57
C LEU A 226 -5.49 5.70 -2.10
N LEU A 227 -5.04 6.60 -1.22
CA LEU A 227 -5.46 6.64 0.18
C LEU A 227 -6.75 7.44 0.29
N VAL A 228 -7.71 6.87 1.00
CA VAL A 228 -9.03 7.43 1.22
C VAL A 228 -9.31 7.48 2.72
N LEU A 229 -9.82 8.62 3.19
CA LEU A 229 -10.14 8.86 4.59
C LEU A 229 -11.64 8.81 4.80
N ARG A 230 -12.08 8.19 5.89
CA ARG A 230 -13.44 8.37 6.42
C ARG A 230 -13.39 9.31 7.61
N LEU A 231 -14.02 10.46 7.46
CA LEU A 231 -14.11 11.50 8.47
C LEU A 231 -15.48 11.47 9.14
N ASN A 232 -15.54 11.64 10.45
CA ASN A 232 -16.79 11.72 11.20
C ASN A 232 -17.25 13.17 11.41
N ASP A 233 -18.29 13.32 12.20
CA ASP A 233 -18.92 14.58 12.58
C ASP A 233 -18.09 15.44 13.53
N HIS A 234 -16.99 14.94 14.09
CA HIS A 234 -16.08 15.74 14.91
C HIS A 234 -15.20 16.70 14.08
N LEU A 235 -15.15 16.51 12.76
CA LEU A 235 -14.49 17.44 11.84
C LEU A 235 -15.13 18.83 11.96
N ARG A 236 -14.34 19.91 11.98
CA ARG A 236 -14.83 21.29 12.09
C ARG A 236 -14.54 22.10 10.84
N GLN A 237 -15.28 23.19 10.65
CA GLN A 237 -15.06 24.11 9.53
C GLN A 237 -13.63 24.66 9.57
N GLY A 238 -12.91 24.55 8.46
CA GLY A 238 -11.54 25.06 8.33
C GLY A 238 -10.45 24.17 8.93
N ASP A 239 -10.79 23.05 9.58
CA ASP A 239 -9.78 22.08 10.02
C ASP A 239 -8.94 21.61 8.83
N THR A 240 -7.63 21.60 8.99
CA THR A 240 -6.71 21.13 7.95
C THR A 240 -6.28 19.71 8.25
N LEU A 241 -6.27 18.84 7.24
CA LEU A 241 -5.71 17.50 7.36
C LEU A 241 -4.96 17.10 6.10
N GLY A 242 -3.85 16.38 6.27
CA GLY A 242 -3.04 15.87 5.18
C GLY A 242 -2.37 14.55 5.53
N LEU A 243 -2.13 13.76 4.49
CA LEU A 243 -1.46 12.46 4.58
C LEU A 243 -0.07 12.53 3.98
N ARG A 244 0.83 11.69 4.47
CA ARG A 244 2.16 11.48 3.93
C ARG A 244 2.47 10.00 3.91
N LEU A 245 2.94 9.50 2.78
CA LEU A 245 3.55 8.19 2.70
C LEU A 245 4.93 8.25 3.38
N THR A 246 5.14 7.41 4.38
CA THR A 246 6.41 7.36 5.13
C THR A 246 7.33 6.26 4.64
N ALA A 247 6.77 5.11 4.28
CA ALA A 247 7.51 4.00 3.74
C ALA A 247 6.64 3.10 2.87
N VAL A 248 7.28 2.41 1.94
CA VAL A 248 6.75 1.22 1.27
C VAL A 248 7.76 0.11 1.46
N SER A 249 7.32 -1.14 1.55
CA SER A 249 8.24 -2.28 1.52
C SER A 249 7.64 -3.43 0.74
N GLY A 250 8.50 -4.31 0.24
CA GLY A 250 8.10 -5.45 -0.53
C GLY A 250 9.15 -6.55 -0.54
N THR A 251 8.80 -7.64 -1.20
CA THR A 251 9.64 -8.83 -1.35
C THR A 251 9.86 -9.09 -2.83
N GLY A 252 11.10 -9.34 -3.23
CA GLY A 252 11.43 -9.72 -4.60
C GLY A 252 10.66 -10.98 -5.02
N ALA A 253 10.01 -10.93 -6.17
CA ALA A 253 9.13 -11.99 -6.64
C ALA A 253 9.88 -13.30 -6.95
N LEU A 254 11.18 -13.20 -7.24
CA LEU A 254 12.03 -14.31 -7.67
C LEU A 254 13.09 -14.62 -6.60
N SER A 255 13.72 -13.59 -6.05
CA SER A 255 14.75 -13.71 -5.03
C SER A 255 14.20 -14.06 -3.64
N ALA A 256 12.91 -13.79 -3.40
CA ALA A 256 12.28 -13.85 -2.09
C ALA A 256 13.01 -13.02 -1.00
N ARG A 257 13.85 -12.07 -1.40
CA ARG A 257 14.56 -11.15 -0.50
C ARG A 257 13.74 -9.89 -0.28
N HIS A 258 13.96 -9.23 0.84
CA HIS A 258 13.39 -7.91 1.07
C HIS A 258 13.89 -6.95 -0.03
N ALA A 259 12.96 -6.27 -0.70
CA ALA A 259 13.28 -5.31 -1.74
C ALA A 259 13.92 -4.06 -1.11
N VAL A 260 14.85 -3.42 -1.82
CA VAL A 260 15.33 -2.09 -1.42
C VAL A 260 14.19 -1.11 -1.65
N ALA A 261 13.75 -0.43 -0.58
CA ALA A 261 12.69 0.55 -0.66
C ALA A 261 13.26 1.97 -0.74
N SER A 262 12.71 2.80 -1.61
CA SER A 262 13.07 4.22 -1.69
C SER A 262 11.86 5.13 -1.87
N THR A 263 11.90 6.29 -1.21
CA THR A 263 10.95 7.41 -1.40
C THR A 263 11.76 8.68 -1.61
N PRO A 264 12.37 8.86 -2.81
CA PRO A 264 13.37 9.90 -3.04
C PRO A 264 12.80 11.32 -2.90
N VAL A 265 11.49 11.49 -3.11
CA VAL A 265 10.77 12.74 -2.92
C VAL A 265 9.66 12.51 -1.89
N PRO A 266 9.41 13.46 -0.96
CA PRO A 266 8.28 13.35 -0.04
C PRO A 266 6.96 13.19 -0.80
N VAL A 267 6.27 12.08 -0.57
CA VAL A 267 4.94 11.81 -1.13
C VAL A 267 3.91 12.20 -0.09
N ALA A 268 3.36 13.40 -0.23
CA ALA A 268 2.37 13.94 0.69
C ALA A 268 1.18 14.54 -0.07
N SER A 269 0.01 14.50 0.55
CA SER A 269 -1.13 15.26 0.09
C SER A 269 -0.91 16.74 0.36
N ARG A 270 -1.68 17.58 -0.32
CA ARG A 270 -1.90 18.93 0.21
C ARG A 270 -2.72 18.81 1.49
N LEU A 271 -2.48 19.71 2.44
CA LEU A 271 -3.37 19.86 3.59
C LEU A 271 -4.70 20.40 3.05
N GLY A 272 -5.73 19.55 3.03
CA GLY A 272 -7.08 19.95 2.64
C GLY A 272 -7.75 20.63 3.83
N SER A 273 -8.39 21.78 3.60
CA SER A 273 -9.27 22.40 4.59
C SER A 273 -10.67 21.79 4.52
N ALA A 274 -11.27 21.55 5.68
CA ALA A 274 -12.62 21.06 5.81
C ALA A 274 -13.65 22.13 5.45
N THR A 275 -14.70 21.75 4.73
CA THR A 275 -15.86 22.59 4.43
C THR A 275 -17.13 21.80 4.68
N LEU A 276 -17.82 22.19 5.74
CA LEU A 276 -19.09 21.63 6.20
C LEU A 276 -20.28 22.48 5.74
N LEU A 277 -20.05 23.77 5.54
CA LEU A 277 -21.07 24.72 5.07
C LEU A 277 -21.32 24.55 3.57
N GLU A 278 -22.59 24.53 3.18
CA GLU A 278 -22.96 24.65 1.77
C GLU A 278 -22.74 26.08 1.25
N ALA A 279 -22.75 26.24 -0.08
CA ALA A 279 -22.54 27.55 -0.70
C ALA A 279 -23.62 28.55 -0.24
N GLY A 280 -23.19 29.61 0.46
CA GLY A 280 -24.08 30.65 1.01
C GLY A 280 -24.65 30.33 2.40
N GLU A 281 -24.34 29.17 2.97
CA GLU A 281 -24.62 28.85 4.35
C GLU A 281 -23.61 29.54 5.27
N LEU A 282 -24.10 30.27 6.28
CA LEU A 282 -23.27 31.04 7.21
C LEU A 282 -23.03 30.32 8.54
N PHE A 283 -23.87 29.32 8.84
CA PHE A 283 -23.89 28.65 10.13
C PHE A 283 -24.60 27.30 10.03
N LEU A 284 -23.95 26.24 10.52
CA LEU A 284 -24.47 24.87 10.54
C LEU A 284 -24.48 24.32 11.98
N VAL A 285 -25.48 23.49 12.26
CA VAL A 285 -25.59 22.68 13.48
C VAL A 285 -25.47 21.20 13.08
N SER A 286 -24.55 20.45 13.67
CA SER A 286 -24.25 19.06 13.26
C SER A 286 -25.40 18.09 13.45
N GLU A 287 -26.24 18.30 14.46
CA GLU A 287 -27.32 17.39 14.83
C GLU A 287 -28.57 18.17 15.25
N ASN A 288 -29.71 17.86 14.63
CA ASN A 288 -31.00 18.40 15.02
C ASN A 288 -32.13 17.46 14.52
N PRO A 289 -32.88 16.76 15.41
CA PRO A 289 -32.84 16.86 16.87
C PRO A 289 -31.56 16.28 17.49
N VAL A 290 -31.06 16.93 18.54
CA VAL A 290 -29.89 16.53 19.33
C VAL A 290 -30.25 15.32 20.20
N ARG A 291 -29.68 14.16 19.91
CA ARG A 291 -29.88 12.91 20.66
C ARG A 291 -28.58 12.43 21.30
N SER A 292 -27.44 12.72 20.69
CA SER A 292 -26.13 12.35 21.26
C SER A 292 -25.82 13.07 22.58
N GLY A 293 -26.51 14.19 22.84
CA GLY A 293 -26.20 15.11 23.93
C GLY A 293 -25.01 16.04 23.60
N ARG A 294 -24.53 16.03 22.36
CA ARG A 294 -23.45 16.90 21.85
C ARG A 294 -23.94 17.64 20.62
N VAL A 295 -23.48 18.87 20.44
CA VAL A 295 -23.82 19.72 19.29
C VAL A 295 -22.56 20.38 18.77
N ILE A 296 -22.29 20.27 17.48
CA ILE A 296 -21.15 20.95 16.85
C ILE A 296 -21.70 22.09 16.01
N PHE A 297 -21.23 23.29 16.34
CA PHE A 297 -21.53 24.52 15.61
C PHE A 297 -20.40 24.82 14.65
N SER A 298 -20.73 25.02 13.37
CA SER A 298 -19.77 25.30 12.30
C SER A 298 -20.10 26.61 11.61
N TYR A 299 -19.06 27.42 11.35
CA TYR A 299 -19.16 28.73 10.70
C TYR A 299 -17.78 29.14 10.13
N ASP A 300 -17.77 29.96 9.07
CA ASP A 300 -16.53 30.47 8.46
C ASP A 300 -15.91 31.62 9.26
N VAL A 301 -16.75 32.43 9.88
CA VAL A 301 -16.37 33.59 10.69
C VAL A 301 -17.14 33.50 12.01
N PRO A 302 -16.49 33.71 13.17
CA PRO A 302 -17.19 33.74 14.45
C PRO A 302 -18.37 34.69 14.43
N PRO A 303 -19.58 34.23 14.78
CA PRO A 303 -20.70 35.13 14.92
C PRO A 303 -20.44 36.12 16.05
N ARG A 304 -21.02 37.32 15.93
CA ARG A 304 -20.95 38.35 16.98
C ARG A 304 -21.64 37.91 18.26
N SER A 305 -22.73 37.16 18.13
CA SER A 305 -23.39 36.53 19.26
C SER A 305 -24.06 35.23 18.86
N LEU A 306 -24.15 34.32 19.82
CA LEU A 306 -24.83 33.05 19.70
C LEU A 306 -25.51 32.77 21.03
N ALA A 307 -26.83 32.59 21.02
CA ALA A 307 -27.58 32.36 22.25
C ALA A 307 -28.75 31.41 22.00
N LEU A 308 -29.10 30.65 23.03
CA LEU A 308 -30.22 29.74 23.02
C LEU A 308 -31.36 30.30 23.87
N TYR A 309 -32.56 30.24 23.34
CA TYR A 309 -33.79 30.68 23.98
C TYR A 309 -34.75 29.51 24.11
N SER A 310 -35.49 29.46 25.22
CA SER A 310 -36.62 28.54 25.35
C SER A 310 -37.73 28.91 24.37
N PHE A 311 -38.69 28.01 24.17
CA PHE A 311 -39.90 28.33 23.39
C PHE A 311 -40.68 29.54 23.94
N ALA A 312 -40.58 29.82 25.25
CA ALA A 312 -41.18 30.99 25.88
C ALA A 312 -40.38 32.30 25.66
N GLY A 313 -39.28 32.25 24.89
CA GLY A 313 -38.43 33.41 24.61
C GLY A 313 -37.46 33.78 25.74
N LEU A 314 -37.31 32.94 26.77
CA LEU A 314 -36.34 33.16 27.83
C LEU A 314 -34.96 32.71 27.36
N ARG A 315 -33.93 33.56 27.50
CA ARG A 315 -32.55 33.18 27.20
C ARG A 315 -32.08 32.16 28.23
N VAL A 316 -31.80 30.94 27.77
CA VAL A 316 -31.36 29.82 28.63
C VAL A 316 -29.85 29.60 28.55
N ARG A 317 -29.21 30.02 27.44
CA ARG A 317 -27.76 29.93 27.28
C ARG A 317 -27.26 31.09 26.43
N ASP A 318 -26.11 31.62 26.82
CA ASP A 318 -25.34 32.58 26.04
C ASP A 318 -23.96 31.96 25.76
N PHE A 319 -23.57 31.87 24.49
CA PHE A 319 -22.28 31.30 24.09
C PHE A 319 -21.28 32.45 23.89
N THR A 320 -20.31 32.54 24.79
CA THR A 320 -19.29 33.60 24.80
C THR A 320 -17.92 33.02 24.43
N GLY A 321 -17.02 33.87 23.92
CA GLY A 321 -15.67 33.44 23.54
C GLY A 321 -15.65 32.44 22.37
N LEU A 322 -16.48 32.68 21.36
CA LEU A 322 -16.66 31.77 20.23
C LEU A 322 -15.33 31.55 19.47
N PRO A 323 -14.87 30.29 19.32
CA PRO A 323 -13.63 29.99 18.60
C PRO A 323 -13.71 30.36 17.11
N ALA A 324 -12.57 30.52 16.45
CA ALA A 324 -12.48 30.88 15.04
C ALA A 324 -13.15 29.87 14.09
N SER A 325 -13.09 28.57 14.41
CA SER A 325 -13.40 27.46 13.51
C SER A 325 -14.62 26.62 13.93
N GLY A 326 -15.53 27.20 14.72
CA GLY A 326 -16.62 26.44 15.33
C GLY A 326 -16.24 25.77 16.65
N PHE A 327 -17.21 25.14 17.29
CA PHE A 327 -17.01 24.49 18.59
C PHE A 327 -18.03 23.40 18.86
N GLU A 328 -17.65 22.50 19.76
CA GLU A 328 -18.55 21.48 20.31
C GLU A 328 -19.15 21.96 21.63
N TRP A 329 -20.43 21.71 21.80
CA TRP A 329 -21.18 21.93 23.03
C TRP A 329 -21.72 20.62 23.59
N ASP A 330 -21.27 20.24 24.79
CA ASP A 330 -21.85 19.12 25.54
C ASP A 330 -23.09 19.58 26.31
N VAL A 331 -24.26 19.29 25.75
CA VAL A 331 -25.56 19.65 26.32
C VAL A 331 -25.80 18.98 27.67
N ARG A 332 -25.21 17.80 27.90
CA ARG A 332 -25.38 17.03 29.17
C ARG A 332 -24.56 17.61 30.32
N GLY A 333 -23.55 18.41 30.01
CA GLY A 333 -22.67 19.08 30.96
C GLY A 333 -23.25 20.38 31.53
N GLU A 334 -24.35 20.89 30.98
CA GLU A 334 -24.97 22.14 31.40
C GLU A 334 -25.52 22.07 32.84
N SER A 335 -25.45 23.20 33.56
CA SER A 335 -25.94 23.34 34.93
C SER A 335 -26.64 24.69 35.14
N PRO A 336 -27.93 24.70 35.52
CA PRO A 336 -28.80 23.54 35.62
C PRO A 336 -29.00 22.88 34.24
N GLY A 337 -29.08 21.55 34.19
CA GLY A 337 -29.17 20.81 32.92
C GLY A 337 -30.33 21.30 32.04
N LEU A 338 -30.15 21.26 30.73
CA LEU A 338 -31.19 21.67 29.79
C LEU A 338 -32.28 20.60 29.67
N PRO A 339 -33.56 20.93 29.90
CA PRO A 339 -34.66 20.01 29.64
C PRO A 339 -34.74 19.56 28.18
N ASN A 340 -35.31 18.37 27.96
CA ASN A 340 -35.68 17.97 26.61
C ASN A 340 -36.81 18.88 26.10
N GLY A 341 -36.70 19.32 24.86
CA GLY A 341 -37.68 20.24 24.28
C GLY A 341 -37.18 21.00 23.06
N MET A 342 -38.00 21.94 22.61
CA MET A 342 -37.70 22.83 21.50
C MET A 342 -37.11 24.15 22.02
N TYR A 343 -36.03 24.56 21.38
CA TYR A 343 -35.31 25.79 21.64
C TYR A 343 -35.15 26.60 20.35
N ILE A 344 -34.91 27.90 20.51
CA ILE A 344 -34.59 28.81 19.42
C ILE A 344 -33.13 29.21 19.57
N LEU A 345 -32.30 28.77 18.63
CA LEU A 345 -30.93 29.24 18.49
C LEU A 345 -30.95 30.54 17.70
N VAL A 346 -30.43 31.60 18.29
CA VAL A 346 -30.29 32.91 17.66
C VAL A 346 -28.81 33.16 17.42
N VAL A 347 -28.46 33.40 16.16
CA VAL A 347 -27.08 33.64 15.72
C VAL A 347 -27.01 34.99 15.04
N ASP A 348 -26.23 35.92 15.57
CA ASP A 348 -25.90 37.16 14.87
C ASP A 348 -24.53 37.01 14.21
N THR A 349 -24.48 36.86 12.89
CA THR A 349 -23.23 36.76 12.13
C THR A 349 -22.59 38.13 11.87
N GLY A 350 -23.23 39.23 12.31
CA GLY A 350 -22.87 40.61 11.98
C GLY A 350 -23.37 41.08 10.62
N SER A 351 -23.57 40.15 9.67
CA SER A 351 -24.21 40.41 8.37
C SER A 351 -25.69 40.00 8.37
N LYS A 352 -26.07 39.02 9.20
CA LYS A 352 -27.43 38.50 9.27
C LYS A 352 -27.75 37.98 10.67
N LEU A 353 -29.00 38.15 11.05
CA LEU A 353 -29.56 37.52 12.24
C LEU A 353 -30.31 36.24 11.84
N LEU A 354 -29.74 35.09 12.19
CA LEU A 354 -30.33 33.77 11.97
C LEU A 354 -31.12 33.33 13.19
N ARG A 355 -32.25 32.66 12.95
CA ARG A 355 -33.05 32.01 14.00
C ARG A 355 -33.33 30.59 13.53
N GLN A 356 -32.79 29.61 14.24
CA GLN A 356 -32.95 28.20 13.92
C GLN A 356 -33.64 27.50 15.08
N ARG A 357 -34.51 26.54 14.77
CA ARG A 357 -35.10 25.66 15.79
C ARG A 357 -34.06 24.61 16.14
N LEU A 358 -33.81 24.38 17.43
CA LEU A 358 -32.98 23.30 17.93
C LEU A 358 -33.82 22.43 18.85
N MET A 359 -33.96 21.15 18.53
CA MET A 359 -34.71 20.21 19.36
C MET A 359 -33.73 19.35 20.16
N ILE A 360 -33.81 19.40 21.49
CA ILE A 360 -32.97 18.62 22.39
C ILE A 360 -33.78 17.42 22.87
N LEU A 361 -33.33 16.23 22.52
CA LEU A 361 -33.90 14.92 22.86
C LEU A 361 -32.83 14.02 23.48
N SER A 362 -32.01 14.60 24.35
CA SER A 362 -30.95 13.88 25.03
C SER A 362 -31.55 12.77 25.91
N PRO A 363 -30.95 11.56 25.94
CA PRO A 363 -31.23 10.61 27.01
C PRO A 363 -31.04 11.30 28.36
N ALA A 364 -32.02 11.19 29.25
CA ALA A 364 -31.84 11.63 30.62
C ALA A 364 -30.62 10.91 31.22
N ARG A 365 -29.88 11.61 32.10
CA ARG A 365 -28.71 11.06 32.80
C ARG A 365 -28.99 9.73 33.47
#